data_AF-A0A0R3PI10-F1
#
_entry.id   AF-A0A0R3PI10-F1
#
_cell.length_a   1.000
_cell.length_b   1.000
_cell.length_c   1.000
_cell.angle_alpha   90.00
_cell.angle_beta   90.00
_cell.angle_gamma   90.00
#
_symmetry.space_group_name_H-M   'P 1'
#
loop_
_entity.id
_entity.type
_entity.pdbx_description
1 polymer ?
#
loop_
_entity_poly.entity_id
_entity_poly.type
_entity_poly.pdbx_seq_one_letter_code
_entity_poly.pdbx_strand_id
1 'polypeptide(L)'
;LNSQEKNLTEDELNALIAHAHLEVDHLRRQLSEQQVREEQNIACAIADQREADERIAAERLKLELENLQRQQDVEIERAVMKNRSSWETEMEEQLKRTAAAHSEHLEQVIRTQRQLFEIEHSQKVEEAIKLERDIHSRQVGAALSRLEGIEFALNNRVALDSENRRSKQFWIACHNLIDSIKHGNKAGNDLEKRRFPLAESLSLLKQAMFHLFVLSSKNLFEKTISHSVACPEKACSGRFEVINTYSRYLFGLEEGSLT
;
A
#
# COMPACT_ATOMS: atom_id res chain seq x y z
N LEU A 1 -158.52 -19.95 -22.21
CA LEU A 1 -159.58 -20.40 -23.14
C LEU A 1 -159.27 -21.83 -23.55
N ASN A 2 -160.15 -22.74 -23.13
CA ASN A 2 -160.37 -24.11 -23.60
C ASN A 2 -159.19 -24.87 -24.21
N SER A 3 -158.67 -25.78 -23.38
CA SER A 3 -158.32 -27.15 -23.74
C SER A 3 -159.19 -27.68 -24.90
N GLN A 4 -158.61 -27.72 -26.10
CA GLN A 4 -159.01 -28.69 -27.10
C GLN A 4 -157.98 -29.82 -27.07
N GLU A 5 -158.31 -30.90 -26.37
CA GLU A 5 -157.78 -32.23 -26.64
C GLU A 5 -158.23 -32.63 -28.06
N LYS A 6 -157.58 -32.05 -29.07
CA LYS A 6 -157.60 -32.61 -30.42
C LYS A 6 -156.61 -33.75 -30.39
N ASN A 7 -157.13 -34.97 -30.31
CA ASN A 7 -156.36 -36.18 -30.57
C ASN A 7 -155.76 -36.03 -31.97
N LEU A 8 -154.48 -35.69 -32.02
CA LEU A 8 -153.70 -35.66 -33.26
C LEU A 8 -153.91 -37.00 -33.96
N THR A 9 -154.22 -36.98 -35.24
CA THR A 9 -154.20 -38.24 -36.01
C THR A 9 -152.79 -38.81 -35.93
N GLU A 10 -152.67 -40.15 -35.90
CA GLU A 10 -151.39 -40.85 -35.71
C GLU A 10 -150.31 -40.32 -36.68
N ASP A 11 -150.72 -39.94 -37.90
CA ASP A 11 -149.88 -39.33 -38.92
C ASP A 11 -149.40 -37.90 -38.59
N GLU A 12 -150.24 -37.04 -38.02
CA GLU A 12 -149.86 -35.67 -37.61
C GLU A 12 -148.93 -35.67 -36.39
N LEU A 13 -149.18 -36.59 -35.44
CA LEU A 13 -148.30 -36.81 -34.30
C LEU A 13 -146.94 -37.36 -34.76
N ASN A 14 -146.93 -38.34 -35.68
CA ASN A 14 -145.71 -38.88 -36.28
C ASN A 14 -144.94 -37.82 -37.07
N ALA A 15 -145.62 -36.90 -37.78
CA ALA A 15 -144.98 -35.78 -38.47
C ALA A 15 -144.32 -34.77 -37.51
N LEU A 16 -144.97 -34.45 -36.39
CA LEU A 16 -144.42 -33.59 -35.34
C LEU A 16 -143.23 -34.24 -34.62
N ILE A 17 -143.32 -35.54 -34.32
CA ILE A 17 -142.22 -36.32 -33.74
C ILE A 17 -141.03 -36.37 -34.72
N ALA A 18 -141.28 -36.59 -36.00
CA ALA A 18 -140.24 -36.57 -37.03
C ALA A 18 -139.59 -35.18 -37.18
N HIS A 19 -140.37 -34.10 -37.16
CA HIS A 19 -139.84 -32.73 -37.18
C HIS A 19 -138.99 -32.43 -35.94
N ALA A 20 -139.44 -32.83 -34.75
CA ALA A 20 -138.68 -32.66 -33.52
C ALA A 20 -137.37 -33.46 -33.54
N HIS A 21 -137.36 -34.68 -34.07
CA HIS A 21 -136.14 -35.46 -34.27
C HIS A 21 -135.18 -34.81 -35.26
N LEU A 22 -135.69 -34.29 -36.40
CA LEU A 22 -134.88 -33.55 -37.38
C LEU A 22 -134.27 -32.29 -36.78
N GLU A 23 -135.02 -31.55 -35.96
CA GLU A 23 -134.54 -30.34 -35.29
C GLU A 23 -133.50 -30.68 -34.22
N VAL A 24 -133.72 -31.74 -33.43
CA VAL A 24 -132.73 -32.24 -32.47
C VAL A 24 -131.45 -32.69 -33.17
N ASP A 25 -131.55 -33.40 -34.30
CA ASP A 25 -130.39 -33.84 -35.08
C ASP A 25 -129.70 -32.66 -35.80
N HIS A 26 -130.43 -31.61 -36.14
CA HIS A 26 -129.88 -30.36 -36.67
C HIS A 26 -129.09 -29.61 -35.59
N LEU A 27 -129.67 -29.42 -34.40
CA LEU A 27 -129.01 -28.78 -33.26
C LEU A 27 -127.80 -29.57 -32.77
N ARG A 28 -127.87 -30.91 -32.75
CA ARG A 28 -126.73 -31.78 -32.42
C ARG A 28 -125.58 -31.61 -33.42
N ARG A 29 -125.88 -31.51 -34.71
CA ARG A 29 -124.88 -31.21 -35.74
C ARG A 29 -124.26 -29.83 -35.54
N GLN A 30 -125.07 -28.79 -35.33
CA GLN A 30 -124.58 -27.45 -35.05
C GLN A 30 -123.71 -27.38 -33.79
N LEU A 31 -124.11 -28.06 -32.71
CA LEU A 31 -123.33 -28.13 -31.48
C LEU A 31 -121.98 -28.82 -31.71
N SER A 32 -121.97 -29.94 -32.47
CA SER A 32 -120.73 -30.63 -32.80
C SER A 32 -119.79 -29.79 -33.66
N GLU A 33 -120.33 -29.05 -34.64
CA GLU A 33 -119.55 -28.12 -35.46
C GLU A 33 -118.98 -26.95 -34.64
N GLN A 34 -119.77 -26.41 -33.71
CA GLN A 34 -119.30 -25.36 -32.80
C GLN A 34 -118.22 -25.89 -31.86
N GLN A 35 -118.38 -27.09 -31.29
CA GLN A 35 -117.37 -27.71 -30.44
C GLN A 35 -116.05 -27.90 -31.18
N VAL A 36 -116.07 -28.44 -32.40
CA VAL A 36 -114.84 -28.62 -33.21
C VAL A 36 -114.19 -27.26 -33.53
N ARG A 37 -114.97 -26.22 -33.85
CA ARG A 37 -114.42 -24.87 -34.09
C ARG A 37 -113.76 -24.27 -32.84
N GLU A 38 -114.42 -24.39 -31.69
CA GLU A 38 -113.86 -23.89 -30.43
C GLU A 38 -112.62 -24.68 -30.01
N GLU A 39 -112.61 -26.01 -30.17
CA GLU A 39 -111.41 -26.84 -29.95
C GLU A 39 -110.26 -26.40 -30.84
N GLN A 40 -110.53 -26.13 -32.13
CA GLN A 40 -109.53 -25.62 -33.07
C GLN A 40 -109.01 -24.22 -32.66
N ASN A 41 -109.91 -23.31 -32.25
CA ASN A 41 -109.55 -21.97 -31.80
C ASN A 41 -108.68 -22.01 -30.54
N ILE A 42 -109.04 -22.86 -29.57
CA ILE A 42 -108.28 -23.07 -28.34
C ILE A 42 -106.90 -23.67 -28.68
N ALA A 43 -106.83 -24.65 -29.57
CA ALA A 43 -105.56 -25.24 -30.00
C ALA A 43 -104.63 -24.21 -30.66
N CYS A 44 -105.16 -23.34 -31.53
CA CYS A 44 -104.41 -22.25 -32.14
C CYS A 44 -103.94 -21.24 -31.08
N ALA A 45 -104.81 -20.81 -30.17
CA ALA A 45 -104.46 -19.86 -29.11
C ALA A 45 -103.36 -20.43 -28.17
N ILE A 46 -103.41 -21.73 -27.86
CA ILE A 46 -102.36 -22.40 -27.09
C ILE A 46 -101.04 -22.44 -27.86
N ALA A 47 -101.06 -22.70 -29.17
CA ALA A 47 -99.86 -22.70 -30.00
C ALA A 47 -99.22 -21.31 -30.05
N ASP A 48 -100.01 -20.26 -30.31
CA ASP A 48 -99.55 -18.87 -30.33
C ASP A 48 -98.97 -18.44 -28.98
N GLN A 49 -99.64 -18.84 -27.88
CA GLN A 49 -99.16 -18.54 -26.52
C GLN A 49 -97.82 -19.24 -26.24
N ARG A 50 -97.65 -20.51 -26.64
CA ARG A 50 -96.38 -21.23 -26.48
C ARG A 50 -95.26 -20.56 -27.25
N GLU A 51 -95.51 -20.14 -28.49
CA GLU A 51 -94.50 -19.44 -29.29
C GLU A 51 -94.13 -18.08 -28.65
N ALA A 52 -95.12 -17.34 -28.15
CA ALA A 52 -94.88 -16.09 -27.43
C ALA A 52 -94.05 -16.31 -26.15
N ASP A 53 -94.39 -17.33 -25.36
CA ASP A 53 -93.68 -17.67 -24.13
C ASP A 53 -92.23 -18.13 -24.42
N GLU A 54 -92.01 -18.92 -25.47
CA GLU A 54 -90.68 -19.32 -25.93
C GLU A 54 -89.83 -18.12 -26.37
N ARG A 55 -90.42 -17.18 -27.12
CA ARG A 55 -89.75 -15.94 -27.54
C ARG A 55 -89.35 -15.09 -26.33
N ILE A 56 -90.27 -14.87 -25.39
CA ILE A 56 -90.00 -14.10 -24.16
C ILE A 56 -88.92 -14.79 -23.32
N ALA A 57 -88.96 -16.12 -23.19
CA ALA A 57 -87.95 -16.89 -22.47
C ALA A 57 -86.57 -16.76 -23.13
N ALA A 58 -86.49 -16.84 -24.46
CA ALA A 58 -85.25 -16.68 -25.21
C ALA A 58 -84.66 -15.27 -25.06
N GLU A 59 -85.49 -14.23 -25.11
CA GLU A 59 -85.05 -12.84 -24.89
C GLU A 59 -84.53 -12.63 -23.46
N ARG A 60 -85.23 -13.15 -22.46
CA ARG A 60 -84.77 -13.09 -21.06
C ARG A 60 -83.45 -13.83 -20.87
N LEU A 61 -83.31 -15.03 -21.43
CA LEU A 61 -82.08 -15.79 -21.37
C LEU A 61 -80.91 -15.03 -22.01
N LYS A 62 -81.15 -14.39 -23.16
CA LYS A 62 -80.13 -13.58 -23.84
C LYS A 62 -79.69 -12.38 -22.99
N LEU A 63 -80.64 -11.67 -22.36
CA LEU A 63 -80.33 -10.56 -21.46
C LEU A 63 -79.51 -11.01 -20.24
N GLU A 64 -79.84 -12.15 -19.65
CA GLU A 64 -79.08 -12.70 -18.53
C GLU A 64 -77.67 -13.15 -18.96
N LEU A 65 -77.52 -13.75 -20.14
CA LEU A 65 -76.21 -14.09 -20.68
C LEU A 65 -75.34 -12.84 -20.90
N GLU A 66 -75.92 -11.77 -21.45
CA GLU A 66 -75.22 -10.49 -21.63
C GLU A 66 -74.85 -9.85 -20.29
N ASN A 67 -75.72 -9.95 -19.28
CA ASN A 67 -75.41 -9.49 -17.92
C ASN A 67 -74.25 -10.27 -17.30
N LEU A 68 -74.28 -11.59 -17.41
CA LEU A 68 -73.22 -12.47 -16.89
C LEU A 68 -71.89 -12.22 -17.60
N GLN A 69 -71.89 -12.05 -18.92
CA GLN A 69 -70.68 -11.70 -19.67
C GLN A 69 -70.10 -10.36 -19.21
N ARG A 70 -70.94 -9.33 -19.09
CA ARG A 70 -70.49 -8.02 -18.58
C ARG A 70 -69.92 -8.09 -17.17
N GLN A 71 -70.54 -8.88 -16.29
CA GLN A 71 -70.03 -9.07 -14.92
C GLN A 71 -68.68 -9.80 -14.94
N GLN A 72 -68.57 -10.87 -15.73
CA GLN A 72 -67.33 -11.62 -15.90
C GLN A 72 -66.20 -10.75 -16.47
N ASP A 73 -66.46 -9.95 -17.50
CA ASP A 73 -65.47 -9.06 -18.10
C ASP A 73 -64.92 -8.06 -17.07
N VAL A 74 -65.81 -7.47 -16.26
CA VAL A 74 -65.43 -6.55 -15.18
C VAL A 74 -64.62 -7.26 -14.09
N GLU A 75 -64.96 -8.50 -13.74
CA GLU A 75 -64.20 -9.29 -12.77
C GLU A 75 -62.81 -9.66 -13.28
N ILE A 76 -62.71 -10.07 -14.55
CA ILE A 76 -61.43 -10.36 -15.22
C ILE A 76 -60.58 -9.10 -15.26
N GLU A 77 -61.11 -7.96 -15.67
CA GLU A 77 -60.37 -6.70 -15.74
C GLU A 77 -59.87 -6.27 -14.35
N ARG A 78 -60.70 -6.39 -13.31
CA ARG A 78 -60.29 -6.14 -11.92
C ARG A 78 -59.18 -7.08 -11.47
N ALA A 79 -59.27 -8.37 -11.80
CA ALA A 79 -58.25 -9.35 -11.44
C ALA A 79 -56.92 -9.08 -12.14
N VAL A 80 -56.96 -8.74 -13.44
CA VAL A 80 -55.79 -8.36 -14.23
C VAL A 80 -55.14 -7.11 -13.65
N MET A 81 -55.92 -6.07 -13.35
CA MET A 81 -55.41 -4.82 -12.78
C MET A 81 -54.79 -5.03 -11.40
N LYS A 82 -55.42 -5.85 -10.54
CA LYS A 82 -54.87 -6.20 -9.23
C LYS A 82 -53.55 -6.96 -9.35
N ASN A 83 -53.49 -7.97 -10.23
CA ASN A 83 -52.27 -8.75 -10.44
C ASN A 83 -51.15 -7.91 -11.03
N ARG A 84 -51.46 -7.03 -11.99
CA ARG A 84 -50.49 -6.10 -12.56
C ARG A 84 -49.93 -5.18 -11.50
N SER A 85 -50.79 -4.56 -10.68
CA SER A 85 -50.36 -3.68 -9.59
C SER A 85 -49.49 -4.42 -8.58
N SER A 86 -49.86 -5.64 -8.15
CA SER A 86 -49.02 -6.42 -7.23
C SER A 86 -47.66 -6.76 -7.83
N TRP A 87 -47.64 -7.12 -9.11
CA TRP A 87 -46.41 -7.46 -9.82
C TRP A 87 -45.49 -6.25 -9.99
N GLU A 88 -46.05 -5.08 -10.34
CA GLU A 88 -45.31 -3.82 -10.40
C GLU A 88 -44.70 -3.48 -9.03
N THR A 89 -45.46 -3.59 -7.94
CA THR A 89 -44.93 -3.32 -6.59
C THR A 89 -43.83 -4.30 -6.19
N GLU A 90 -44.00 -5.60 -6.49
CA GLU A 90 -43.00 -6.61 -6.17
C GLU A 90 -41.72 -6.37 -6.99
N MET A 91 -41.87 -6.07 -8.28
CA MET A 91 -40.74 -5.79 -9.17
C MET A 91 -39.98 -4.55 -8.73
N GLU A 92 -40.68 -3.47 -8.35
CA GLU A 92 -40.04 -2.27 -7.80
C GLU A 92 -39.27 -2.57 -6.51
N GLU A 93 -39.84 -3.35 -5.60
CA GLU A 93 -39.15 -3.74 -4.37
C GLU A 93 -37.92 -4.61 -4.65
N GLN A 94 -38.03 -5.56 -5.56
CA GLN A 94 -36.90 -6.39 -5.98
C GLN A 94 -35.80 -5.52 -6.58
N LEU A 95 -36.14 -4.60 -7.49
CA LEU A 95 -35.17 -3.67 -8.08
C LEU A 95 -34.49 -2.80 -7.02
N LYS A 96 -35.25 -2.25 -6.06
CA LYS A 96 -34.70 -1.48 -4.93
C LYS A 96 -33.74 -2.31 -4.09
N ARG A 97 -34.13 -3.55 -3.75
CA ARG A 97 -33.28 -4.49 -2.98
C ARG A 97 -32.00 -4.82 -3.75
N THR A 98 -32.09 -5.11 -5.05
CA THR A 98 -30.92 -5.41 -5.88
C THR A 98 -29.99 -4.21 -6.03
N ALA A 99 -30.55 -3.00 -6.23
CA ALA A 99 -29.77 -1.78 -6.35
C ALA A 99 -29.02 -1.47 -5.05
N ALA A 100 -29.67 -1.64 -3.90
CA ALA A 100 -29.04 -1.48 -2.59
C ALA A 100 -27.90 -2.50 -2.38
N ALA A 101 -28.15 -3.78 -2.66
CA ALA A 101 -27.12 -4.83 -2.54
C ALA A 101 -25.93 -4.59 -3.49
N HIS A 102 -26.18 -4.13 -4.72
CA HIS A 102 -25.13 -3.75 -5.66
C HIS A 102 -24.32 -2.55 -5.18
N SER A 103 -24.98 -1.52 -4.63
CA SER A 103 -24.30 -0.35 -4.06
C SER A 103 -23.40 -0.75 -2.88
N GLU A 104 -23.91 -1.56 -1.96
CA GLU A 104 -23.15 -2.07 -0.81
C GLU A 104 -21.94 -2.90 -1.26
N HIS A 105 -22.13 -3.78 -2.25
CA HIS A 105 -21.03 -4.56 -2.81
C HIS A 105 -19.95 -3.67 -3.43
N LEU A 106 -20.34 -2.65 -4.21
CA LEU A 106 -19.39 -1.69 -4.79
C LEU A 106 -18.62 -0.93 -3.73
N GLU A 107 -19.28 -0.48 -2.65
CA GLU A 107 -18.62 0.16 -1.52
C GLU A 107 -17.59 -0.76 -0.86
N GLN A 108 -17.94 -2.04 -0.67
CA GLN A 108 -17.01 -3.04 -0.13
C GLN A 108 -15.80 -3.27 -1.05
N VAL A 109 -16.02 -3.40 -2.36
CA VAL A 109 -14.95 -3.54 -3.36
C VAL A 109 -14.03 -2.33 -3.35
N ILE A 110 -14.58 -1.11 -3.33
CA ILE A 110 -13.79 0.12 -3.29
C ILE A 110 -12.99 0.20 -1.98
N ARG A 111 -13.61 -0.14 -0.83
CA ARG A 111 -12.94 -0.14 0.46
C ARG A 111 -11.77 -1.12 0.49
N THR A 112 -11.99 -2.35 0.04
CA THR A 112 -10.94 -3.38 -0.02
C THR A 112 -9.82 -2.98 -0.98
N GLN A 113 -10.14 -2.42 -2.15
CA GLN A 113 -9.15 -1.92 -3.10
C GLN A 113 -8.31 -0.79 -2.52
N ARG A 114 -8.91 0.15 -1.79
CA ARG A 114 -8.18 1.23 -1.09
C ARG A 114 -7.22 0.66 -0.06
N GLN A 115 -7.67 -0.28 0.76
CA GLN A 115 -6.83 -0.93 1.77
C GLN A 115 -5.65 -1.68 1.14
N LEU A 116 -5.90 -2.44 0.06
CA LEU A 116 -4.84 -3.13 -0.66
C LEU A 116 -3.84 -2.15 -1.28
N PHE A 117 -4.32 -1.05 -1.86
CA PHE A 117 -3.47 -0.01 -2.40
C PHE A 117 -2.61 0.67 -1.32
N GLU A 118 -3.19 0.99 -0.15
CA GLU A 118 -2.45 1.57 0.98
C GLU A 118 -1.36 0.62 1.49
N ILE A 119 -1.66 -0.68 1.60
CA ILE A 119 -0.70 -1.70 2.00
C ILE A 119 0.41 -1.83 0.96
N GLU A 120 0.09 -1.97 -0.32
CA GLU A 120 1.08 -2.11 -1.38
C GLU A 120 1.96 -0.85 -1.51
N HIS A 121 1.34 0.34 -1.42
CA HIS A 121 2.06 1.60 -1.49
C HIS A 121 3.00 1.80 -0.28
N SER A 122 2.51 1.51 0.93
CA SER A 122 3.34 1.60 2.14
C SER A 122 4.52 0.63 2.10
N GLN A 123 4.31 -0.60 1.61
CA GLN A 123 5.38 -1.58 1.39
C GLN A 123 6.43 -1.05 0.40
N LYS A 124 6.02 -0.53 -0.77
CA LYS A 124 6.93 0.05 -1.76
C LYS A 124 7.74 1.21 -1.20
N VAL A 125 7.11 2.09 -0.41
CA VAL A 125 7.79 3.21 0.25
C VAL A 125 8.79 2.70 1.28
N GLU A 126 8.42 1.72 2.10
CA GLU A 126 9.32 1.15 3.12
C GLU A 126 10.52 0.45 2.49
N GLU A 127 10.32 -0.29 1.39
CA GLU A 127 11.40 -0.92 0.61
C GLU A 127 12.35 0.12 0.02
N ALA A 128 11.82 1.20 -0.56
CA ALA A 128 12.64 2.30 -1.10
C ALA A 128 13.45 2.98 0.01
N ILE A 129 12.85 3.23 1.18
CA ILE A 129 13.54 3.79 2.35
C ILE A 129 14.66 2.86 2.83
N LYS A 130 14.41 1.54 2.88
CA LYS A 130 15.43 0.56 3.28
C LYS A 130 16.60 0.57 2.31
N LEU A 131 16.33 0.58 1.00
CA LEU A 131 17.37 0.63 -0.02
C LEU A 131 18.25 1.88 0.13
N GLU A 132 17.64 3.06 0.27
CA GLU A 132 18.38 4.31 0.47
C GLU A 132 19.17 4.32 1.77
N ARG A 133 18.59 3.80 2.87
CA ARG A 133 19.31 3.65 4.15
C ARG A 133 20.51 2.73 4.02
N ASP A 134 20.40 1.63 3.30
CA ASP A 134 21.49 0.69 3.07
C ASP A 134 22.61 1.32 2.24
N ILE A 135 22.25 2.07 1.19
CA ILE A 135 23.22 2.82 0.38
C ILE A 135 23.94 3.86 1.23
N HIS A 136 23.20 4.65 2.00
CA HIS A 136 23.77 5.67 2.85
C HIS A 136 24.65 5.08 3.96
N SER A 137 24.21 4.00 4.61
CA SER A 137 24.98 3.28 5.63
C SER A 137 26.33 2.79 5.08
N ARG A 138 26.34 2.23 3.85
CA ARG A 138 27.59 1.83 3.19
C ARG A 138 28.51 3.03 2.90
N GLN A 139 27.96 4.15 2.44
CA GLN A 139 28.74 5.37 2.18
C GLN A 139 29.35 5.93 3.47
N VAL A 140 28.58 5.98 4.55
CA VAL A 140 29.04 6.41 5.88
C VAL A 140 30.13 5.47 6.39
N GLY A 141 29.93 4.15 6.29
CA GLY A 141 30.95 3.16 6.67
C GLY A 141 32.25 3.34 5.90
N ALA A 142 32.18 3.54 4.59
CA ALA A 142 33.36 3.80 3.76
C ALA A 142 34.08 5.12 4.15
N ALA A 143 33.32 6.17 4.48
CA ALA A 143 33.89 7.43 4.94
C ALA A 143 34.57 7.30 6.31
N LEU A 144 33.96 6.56 7.24
CA LEU A 144 34.53 6.27 8.56
C LEU A 144 35.83 5.48 8.44
N SER A 145 35.87 4.41 7.66
CA SER A 145 37.11 3.64 7.45
C SER A 145 38.23 4.48 6.82
N ARG A 146 37.89 5.43 5.94
CA ARG A 146 38.89 6.39 5.40
C ARG A 146 39.41 7.33 6.48
N LEU A 147 38.55 7.84 7.35
CA LEU A 147 38.94 8.70 8.47
C LEU A 147 39.84 7.95 9.46
N GLU A 148 39.50 6.71 9.82
CA GLU A 148 40.32 5.84 10.66
C GLU A 148 41.70 5.60 10.02
N GLY A 149 41.73 5.35 8.71
CA GLY A 149 42.99 5.20 7.96
C GLY A 149 43.85 6.47 7.99
N ILE A 150 43.24 7.64 7.86
CA ILE A 150 43.94 8.94 7.97
C ILE A 150 44.44 9.17 9.40
N GLU A 151 43.63 8.88 10.41
CA GLU A 151 44.01 9.01 11.82
C GLU A 151 45.20 8.11 12.15
N PHE A 152 45.17 6.85 11.71
CA PHE A 152 46.27 5.91 11.88
C PHE A 152 47.55 6.40 11.19
N ALA A 153 47.45 6.87 9.93
CA ALA A 153 48.59 7.41 9.20
C ALA A 153 49.18 8.66 9.88
N LEU A 154 48.31 9.53 10.41
CA LEU A 154 48.72 10.73 11.15
C LEU A 154 49.44 10.37 12.44
N ASN A 155 48.90 9.44 13.23
CA ASN A 155 49.52 8.96 14.47
C ASN A 155 50.90 8.35 14.22
N ASN A 156 51.04 7.53 13.17
CA ASN A 156 52.32 6.97 12.75
C ASN A 156 53.31 8.06 12.34
N ARG A 157 52.86 9.07 11.59
CA ARG A 157 53.71 10.20 11.19
C ARG A 157 54.18 11.01 12.40
N VAL A 158 53.30 11.27 13.37
CA VAL A 158 53.66 11.96 14.62
C VAL A 158 54.73 11.16 15.39
N ALA A 159 54.59 9.83 15.46
CA ALA A 159 55.59 8.97 16.07
C ALA A 159 56.94 9.05 15.32
N LEU A 160 56.94 8.95 13.99
CA LEU A 160 58.15 9.09 13.17
C LEU A 160 58.80 10.47 13.30
N ASP A 161 58.02 11.55 13.30
CA ASP A 161 58.52 12.91 13.48
C ASP A 161 59.15 13.09 14.88
N SER A 162 58.60 12.45 15.91
CA SER A 162 59.17 12.46 17.26
C SER A 162 60.55 11.79 17.30
N GLU A 163 60.71 10.65 16.63
CA GLU A 163 61.98 9.93 16.57
C GLU A 163 63.01 10.64 15.68
N ASN A 164 62.56 11.24 14.59
CA ASN A 164 63.40 12.07 13.73
C ASN A 164 63.89 13.32 14.46
N ARG A 165 63.02 14.00 15.23
CA ARG A 165 63.42 15.12 16.10
C ARG A 165 64.48 14.69 17.11
N ARG A 166 64.31 13.55 17.76
CA ARG A 166 65.31 12.99 18.69
C ARG A 166 66.63 12.67 18.00
N SER A 167 66.59 12.01 16.85
CA SER A 167 67.78 11.68 16.05
C SER A 167 68.53 12.94 15.62
N LYS A 168 67.81 14.00 15.19
CA LYS A 168 68.39 15.31 14.87
C LYS A 168 69.02 15.97 16.10
N GLN A 169 68.34 15.96 17.25
CA GLN A 169 68.90 16.48 18.50
C GLN A 169 70.19 15.76 18.88
N PHE A 170 70.21 14.43 18.76
CA PHE A 170 71.41 13.62 19.01
C PHE A 170 72.54 13.98 18.02
N TRP A 171 72.24 14.09 16.72
CA TRP A 171 73.23 14.49 15.72
C TRP A 171 73.82 15.88 15.99
N ILE A 172 72.98 16.87 16.33
CA ILE A 172 73.43 18.22 16.71
C ILE A 172 74.32 18.14 17.97
N ALA A 173 73.95 17.34 18.97
CA ALA A 173 74.75 17.15 20.17
C ALA A 173 76.12 16.54 19.84
N CYS A 174 76.17 15.51 18.97
CA CYS A 174 77.43 14.92 18.48
C CYS A 174 78.27 15.95 17.71
N HIS A 175 77.65 16.73 16.81
CA HIS A 175 78.35 17.74 16.03
C HIS A 175 78.93 18.84 16.93
N ASN A 176 78.13 19.36 17.87
CA ASN A 176 78.57 20.33 18.88
C ASN A 176 79.71 19.78 19.75
N LEU A 177 79.68 18.49 20.10
CA LEU A 177 80.75 17.82 20.82
C LEU A 177 82.04 17.78 19.98
N ILE A 178 81.96 17.36 18.72
CA ILE A 178 83.10 17.36 17.78
C ILE A 178 83.66 18.77 17.63
N ASP A 179 82.80 19.77 17.43
CA ASP A 179 83.21 21.17 17.30
C ASP A 179 83.88 21.70 18.57
N SER A 180 83.38 21.31 19.74
CA SER A 180 83.97 21.63 21.04
C SER A 180 85.34 20.96 21.23
N ILE A 181 85.52 19.72 20.76
CA ILE A 181 86.81 19.02 20.78
C ILE A 181 87.81 19.67 19.81
N LYS A 182 87.38 20.01 18.59
CA LYS A 182 88.27 20.60 17.57
C LYS A 182 88.70 22.03 17.92
N HIS A 183 87.77 22.85 18.39
CA HIS A 183 87.96 24.29 18.51
C HIS A 183 88.05 24.79 19.96
N GLY A 184 87.58 24.03 20.94
CA GLY A 184 87.50 24.49 22.33
C GLY A 184 86.59 25.70 22.52
N ASN A 185 86.76 26.40 23.63
CA ASN A 185 86.08 27.67 23.88
C ASN A 185 86.67 28.77 22.98
N LYS A 186 85.96 29.11 21.90
CA LYS A 186 86.39 30.12 20.90
C LYS A 186 86.57 31.53 21.49
N ALA A 187 85.95 31.83 22.64
CA ALA A 187 86.06 33.11 23.34
C ALA A 187 87.23 33.18 24.36
N GLY A 188 88.02 32.10 24.47
CA GLY A 188 89.15 32.06 25.40
C GLY A 188 90.39 32.78 24.86
N ASN A 189 90.83 33.83 25.58
CA ASN A 189 92.06 34.59 25.27
C ASN A 189 93.35 33.89 25.71
N ASP A 190 93.26 32.74 26.39
CA ASP A 190 94.39 32.05 27.01
C ASP A 190 94.27 30.52 26.87
N LEU A 191 95.39 29.79 26.89
CA LEU A 191 95.42 28.35 26.53
C LEU A 191 94.59 27.48 27.49
N GLU A 192 94.50 27.86 28.76
CA GLU A 192 93.61 27.25 29.76
C GLU A 192 92.15 27.67 29.60
N LYS A 193 91.89 28.93 29.21
CA LYS A 193 90.52 29.46 29.00
C LYS A 193 89.86 28.95 27.71
N ARG A 194 90.66 28.43 26.78
CA ARG A 194 90.20 27.72 25.57
C ARG A 194 89.79 26.28 25.85
N ARG A 195 90.13 25.72 27.03
CA ARG A 195 89.64 24.39 27.44
C ARG A 195 88.17 24.51 27.81
N PHE A 196 87.31 23.82 27.08
CA PHE A 196 85.87 23.81 27.33
C PHE A 196 85.51 22.61 28.23
N PRO A 197 84.76 22.77 29.33
CA PRO A 197 84.34 21.64 30.15
C PRO A 197 83.33 20.79 29.36
N LEU A 198 83.75 19.61 28.91
CA LEU A 198 82.91 18.70 28.13
C LEU A 198 81.77 18.06 28.95
N ALA A 199 81.69 18.33 30.25
CA ALA A 199 80.66 17.78 31.13
C ALA A 199 79.24 18.18 30.67
N GLU A 200 79.06 19.41 30.18
CA GLU A 200 77.76 19.92 29.72
C GLU A 200 77.38 19.40 28.33
N SER A 201 78.34 19.29 27.40
CA SER A 201 78.07 18.66 26.10
C SER A 201 77.82 17.16 26.23
N LEU A 202 78.44 16.49 27.21
CA LEU A 202 78.20 15.08 27.53
C LEU A 202 76.87 14.86 28.27
N SER A 203 76.41 15.81 29.10
CA SER A 203 75.09 15.70 29.75
C SER A 203 73.95 15.84 28.73
N LEU A 204 74.09 16.76 27.76
CA LEU A 204 73.17 16.89 26.63
C LEU A 204 73.14 15.62 25.77
N LEU A 205 74.30 15.00 25.53
CA LEU A 205 74.39 13.72 24.83
C LEU A 205 73.71 12.58 25.62
N LYS A 206 73.90 12.55 26.95
CA LYS A 206 73.27 11.57 27.85
C LYS A 206 71.74 11.68 27.85
N GLN A 207 71.19 12.89 27.75
CA GLN A 207 69.75 13.11 27.72
C GLN A 207 69.11 12.72 26.37
N ALA A 208 69.87 12.79 25.28
CA ALA A 208 69.43 12.42 23.93
C ALA A 208 69.64 10.92 23.58
N MET A 209 70.28 10.14 24.45
CA MET A 209 70.69 8.74 24.19
C MET A 209 69.74 7.70 24.78
N PHE A 210 69.07 6.91 23.93
CA PHE A 210 68.24 5.78 24.36
C PHE A 210 68.53 4.43 23.69
N HIS A 211 69.34 4.36 22.61
CA HIS A 211 69.56 3.10 21.90
C HIS A 211 70.63 2.22 22.55
N LEU A 212 70.39 0.89 22.59
CA LEU A 212 71.24 -0.13 23.22
C LEU A 212 72.69 -0.14 22.72
N PHE A 213 72.91 0.15 21.43
CA PHE A 213 74.23 0.29 20.82
C PHE A 213 75.04 1.48 21.39
N VAL A 214 74.35 2.53 21.83
CA VAL A 214 75.00 3.74 22.38
C VAL A 214 75.25 3.61 23.89
N LEU A 215 74.49 2.75 24.58
CA LEU A 215 74.78 2.33 25.96
C LEU A 215 76.14 1.60 26.06
N SER A 216 76.51 0.78 25.07
CA SER A 216 77.86 0.19 24.99
C SER A 216 78.96 1.25 24.82
N SER A 217 78.73 2.30 24.02
CA SER A 217 79.67 3.42 23.91
C SER A 217 79.70 4.32 25.15
N LYS A 218 78.62 4.35 25.94
CA LYS A 218 78.53 5.10 27.21
C LYS A 218 79.58 4.62 28.21
N ASN A 219 79.73 3.30 28.35
CA ASN A 219 80.76 2.69 29.20
C ASN A 219 82.18 2.97 28.72
N LEU A 220 82.39 3.11 27.40
CA LEU A 220 83.69 3.47 26.83
C LEU A 220 84.03 4.94 27.14
N PHE A 221 83.07 5.86 26.95
CA PHE A 221 83.28 7.29 27.15
C PHE A 221 83.44 7.70 28.62
N GLU A 222 82.68 7.09 29.53
CA GLU A 222 82.69 7.45 30.96
C GLU A 222 84.01 7.07 31.66
N LYS A 223 84.68 6.02 31.17
CA LYS A 223 85.98 5.55 31.69
C LYS A 223 87.17 6.37 31.18
N THR A 224 87.05 7.06 30.05
CA THR A 224 88.16 7.81 29.43
C THR A 224 88.15 9.30 29.80
N ILE A 225 86.98 9.91 30.03
CA ILE A 225 86.87 11.39 30.18
C ILE A 225 86.93 11.85 31.64
N SER A 226 86.65 10.98 32.61
CA SER A 226 86.60 11.34 34.03
C SER A 226 87.94 11.86 34.60
N HIS A 227 89.04 11.87 33.83
CA HIS A 227 90.33 12.42 34.23
C HIS A 227 90.93 13.45 33.24
N SER A 228 90.31 13.75 32.09
CA SER A 228 90.93 14.59 31.06
C SER A 228 90.12 15.83 30.73
N VAL A 229 90.65 17.00 31.08
CA VAL A 229 90.24 18.26 30.43
C VAL A 229 90.71 18.17 28.97
N ALA A 230 89.80 18.00 28.02
CA ALA A 230 90.21 17.81 26.62
C ALA A 230 90.87 19.10 26.10
N CYS A 231 92.08 18.94 25.59
CA CYS A 231 92.83 20.01 24.97
C CYS A 231 92.39 20.08 23.49
N PRO A 232 92.02 21.26 22.96
CA PRO A 232 91.53 21.37 21.58
C PRO A 232 92.55 20.83 20.58
N GLU A 233 92.12 20.18 19.51
CA GLU A 233 93.03 19.61 18.49
C GLU A 233 94.04 20.64 17.97
N LYS A 234 93.61 21.89 17.74
CA LYS A 234 94.50 22.99 17.35
C LYS A 234 95.52 23.37 18.44
N ALA A 235 95.14 23.25 19.71
CA ALA A 235 96.04 23.52 20.84
C ALA A 235 97.02 22.36 21.07
N CYS A 236 96.58 21.11 20.84
CA CYS A 236 97.45 19.93 20.83
C CYS A 236 98.44 19.97 19.67
N SER A 237 98.01 20.33 18.46
CA SER A 237 98.87 20.50 17.29
C SER A 237 99.88 21.63 17.51
N GLY A 238 99.44 22.78 18.06
CA GLY A 238 100.35 23.87 18.43
C GLY A 238 101.35 23.47 19.51
N ARG A 239 100.96 22.66 20.51
CA ARG A 239 101.91 22.09 21.47
C ARG A 239 102.87 21.09 20.82
N PHE A 240 102.41 20.28 19.87
CA PHE A 240 103.25 19.36 19.12
C PHE A 240 104.22 20.10 18.21
N GLU A 241 103.83 21.22 17.60
CA GLU A 241 104.72 22.12 16.87
C GLU A 241 105.71 22.81 17.80
N VAL A 242 105.30 23.28 18.97
CA VAL A 242 106.19 23.86 19.99
C VAL A 242 107.17 22.81 20.52
N ILE A 243 106.73 21.58 20.74
CA ILE A 243 107.60 20.47 21.14
C ILE A 243 108.51 20.08 19.97
N ASN A 244 108.02 20.03 18.72
CA ASN A 244 108.82 19.68 17.54
C ASN A 244 109.83 20.78 17.20
N THR A 245 109.49 22.06 17.42
CA THR A 245 110.45 23.17 17.37
C THR A 245 111.45 23.09 18.51
N TYR A 246 111.03 22.83 19.76
CA TYR A 246 111.95 22.57 20.87
C TYR A 246 112.83 21.33 20.64
N SER A 247 112.31 20.30 20.00
CA SER A 247 113.03 19.07 19.64
C SER A 247 114.04 19.38 18.54
N ARG A 248 113.67 20.12 17.50
CA ARG A 248 114.59 20.62 16.47
C ARG A 248 115.66 21.56 17.07
N TYR A 249 115.32 22.34 18.10
CA TYR A 249 116.24 23.18 18.86
C TYR A 249 117.22 22.33 19.71
N LEU A 250 116.73 21.27 20.37
CA LEU A 250 117.54 20.32 21.15
C LEU A 250 118.40 19.38 20.29
N PHE A 251 117.98 19.08 19.06
CA PHE A 251 118.69 18.23 18.11
C PHE A 251 119.55 19.00 17.08
N GLY A 252 119.68 20.33 17.20
CA GLY A 252 120.68 21.10 16.46
C GLY A 252 120.53 21.11 14.93
N LEU A 253 119.30 21.27 14.42
CA LEU A 253 119.06 21.53 13.00
C LEU A 253 118.48 22.95 12.84
N GLU A 254 119.36 23.95 12.89
CA GLU A 254 119.07 25.32 12.42
C GLU A 254 119.59 25.50 10.99
N GLU A 255 118.68 25.74 10.04
CA GLU A 255 118.95 26.59 8.88
C GLU A 255 117.80 27.60 8.72
N GLY A 256 118.13 28.88 8.89
CA GLY A 256 117.74 29.91 7.91
C GLY A 256 116.36 30.56 7.98
N SER A 257 116.36 31.74 8.60
CA SER A 257 115.53 32.93 8.29
C SER A 257 114.05 32.97 8.66
N LEU A 258 113.78 33.78 9.68
CA LEU A 258 112.62 34.66 9.77
C LEU A 258 112.62 35.67 8.62
N THR A 259 111.58 35.62 7.79
CA THR A 259 110.77 36.77 7.35
C THR A 259 109.33 36.32 7.27
#